data_AF-A0A535EKI3-F1
#
_entry.id   AF-A0A535EKI3-F1
#
_cell.length_a   1.000
_cell.length_b   1.000
_cell.length_c   1.000
_cell.angle_alpha   90.00
_cell.angle_beta   90.00
_cell.angle_gamma   90.00
#
_symmetry.space_group_name_H-M   'P 1'
#
loop_
_entity.id
_entity.type
_entity.pdbx_description
1 polymer ?
#
loop_
_entity_poly.entity_id
_entity_poly.type
_entity_poly.pdbx_seq_one_letter_code
_entity_poly.pdbx_strand_id
1 'polypeptide(L)'
;MDVAVRVTTPHRPLPRSLEPLADESFPGYLLRLAHRLDLSPARLATVTGLTLHEGVPVNRMLALEPAMAEEFGRMTRLSATEVTGLTLASLSPLYPPLDLAFSGRRRLIQGVFVKENWVFSHASRYCRQCLAGDGSVIQQEHGGAWSKLWRLPVVFACPLHGQLLRHACPTCGDPAHSSAGSGSMLPLVGNSTLHPTQCRNAVVAAGVRRACGHQLAQPELRTLPPSDEREDLLRLQSRLLGLLRSDGQEAVVCFGRETTPARYFVDLRILTCVIVASWPAGRDLTQTSACERLVDRHVRRLSTDTPVWRVRRQMSPMLASRTACRRMVMTGKLARTPRSWAGHSSRTAPMAASICWI
;
A
#
# COMPACT_ATOMS: atom_id res chain seq x y z
N MET A 1 14.49 -14.15 50.03
CA MET A 1 13.67 -14.38 48.82
C MET A 1 14.16 -13.41 47.76
N ASP A 2 15.24 -13.78 47.07
CA ASP A 2 15.85 -12.94 46.03
C ASP A 2 15.25 -13.30 44.68
N VAL A 3 14.52 -12.35 44.10
CA VAL A 3 14.10 -12.40 42.70
C VAL A 3 15.33 -12.13 41.86
N ALA A 4 15.95 -13.19 41.35
CA ALA A 4 17.05 -13.10 40.40
C ALA A 4 16.58 -12.32 39.16
N VAL A 5 17.02 -11.06 39.07
CA VAL A 5 16.98 -10.26 37.84
C VAL A 5 17.79 -11.03 36.81
N ARG A 6 17.13 -11.67 35.85
CA ARG A 6 17.80 -12.21 34.67
C ARG A 6 18.45 -11.05 33.94
N VAL A 7 19.76 -10.91 34.12
CA VAL A 7 20.60 -10.08 33.25
C VAL A 7 20.53 -10.71 31.86
N THR A 8 19.64 -10.20 31.01
CA THR A 8 19.66 -10.54 29.58
C THR A 8 20.95 -10.00 29.02
N THR A 9 21.89 -10.89 28.72
CA THR A 9 23.09 -10.53 27.97
C THR A 9 22.66 -9.84 26.68
N PRO A 10 23.20 -8.65 26.36
CA PRO A 10 22.81 -7.91 25.18
C PRO A 10 23.09 -8.77 23.94
N HIS A 11 22.06 -9.03 23.13
CA HIS A 11 22.21 -9.84 21.92
C HIS A 11 23.25 -9.21 21.01
N ARG A 12 24.27 -9.94 20.58
CA ARG A 12 25.28 -9.38 19.65
C ARG A 12 24.62 -8.99 18.33
N PRO A 13 24.94 -7.82 17.73
CA PRO A 13 24.44 -7.45 16.41
C PRO A 13 24.69 -8.54 15.37
N LEU A 14 23.86 -8.57 14.33
CA LEU A 14 23.97 -9.56 13.27
C LEU A 14 25.37 -9.50 12.62
N PRO A 15 25.88 -10.66 12.16
CA PRO A 15 27.22 -10.74 11.58
C PRO A 15 27.33 -9.96 10.27
N ARG A 16 26.23 -9.84 9.52
CA ARG A 16 26.12 -9.04 8.29
C ARG A 16 24.81 -8.27 8.32
N SER A 17 24.80 -7.11 7.68
CA SER A 17 23.60 -6.30 7.45
C SER A 17 23.52 -5.81 6.00
N LEU A 18 22.55 -4.98 5.69
CA LEU A 18 22.37 -4.31 4.40
C LEU A 18 22.19 -2.81 4.61
N GLU A 19 22.66 -2.03 3.66
CA GLU A 19 22.20 -0.65 3.53
C GLU A 19 20.77 -0.67 2.94
N PRO A 20 19.81 0.06 3.54
CA PRO A 20 18.48 0.22 2.97
C PRO A 20 18.56 0.81 1.57
N LEU A 21 17.81 0.24 0.62
CA LEU A 21 17.69 0.86 -0.70
C LEU A 21 16.76 2.07 -0.66
N ALA A 22 16.89 2.95 -1.66
CA ALA A 22 16.00 4.09 -1.82
C ALA A 22 14.53 3.65 -1.82
N ASP A 23 13.73 4.30 -0.98
CA ASP A 23 12.31 3.99 -0.74
C ASP A 23 11.98 2.56 -0.34
N GLU A 24 12.96 1.77 0.09
CA GLU A 24 12.73 0.38 0.49
C GLU A 24 11.71 0.29 1.64
N SER A 25 10.81 -0.68 1.53
CA SER A 25 9.84 -1.01 2.55
C SER A 25 10.43 -1.98 3.55
N PHE A 26 9.95 -1.90 4.80
CA PHE A 26 10.37 -2.78 5.88
C PHE A 26 10.22 -4.27 5.55
N PRO A 27 9.11 -4.76 4.94
CA PRO A 27 9.03 -6.13 4.47
C PRO A 27 10.06 -6.47 3.37
N GLY A 28 10.38 -5.53 2.49
CA GLY A 28 11.40 -5.69 1.44
C GLY A 28 12.79 -5.88 2.02
N TYR A 29 13.19 -4.97 2.92
CA TYR A 29 14.46 -5.03 3.63
C TYR A 29 14.60 -6.33 4.42
N LEU A 30 13.53 -6.74 5.14
CA LEU A 30 13.53 -8.00 5.89
C LEU A 30 13.74 -9.21 4.97
N LEU A 31 13.14 -9.23 3.78
CA LEU A 31 13.36 -10.31 2.81
C LEU A 31 14.81 -10.35 2.31
N ARG A 32 15.38 -9.19 1.95
CA ARG A 32 16.76 -9.10 1.45
C ARG A 32 17.77 -9.49 2.52
N LEU A 33 17.59 -9.00 3.74
CA LEU A 33 18.48 -9.33 4.86
C LEU A 33 18.36 -10.80 5.26
N ALA A 34 17.14 -11.36 5.28
CA ALA A 34 16.93 -12.77 5.58
C ALA A 34 17.64 -13.67 4.54
N HIS A 35 17.50 -13.35 3.26
CA HIS A 35 18.18 -14.05 2.18
C HIS A 35 19.72 -13.96 2.30
N ARG A 36 20.25 -12.75 2.58
CA ARG A 36 21.70 -12.55 2.78
C ARG A 36 22.29 -13.40 3.92
N LEU A 37 21.48 -13.65 4.95
CA LEU A 37 21.88 -14.40 6.15
C LEU A 37 21.52 -15.88 6.10
N ASP A 38 20.92 -16.36 5.01
CA ASP A 38 20.35 -17.71 4.88
C ASP A 38 19.38 -18.05 6.02
N LEU A 39 18.56 -17.06 6.40
CA LEU A 39 17.52 -17.17 7.42
C LEU A 39 16.14 -17.07 6.79
N SER A 40 15.15 -17.66 7.45
CA SER A 40 13.76 -17.32 7.14
C SER A 40 13.43 -15.92 7.69
N PRO A 41 12.53 -15.16 7.03
CA PRO A 41 12.05 -13.89 7.56
C PRO A 41 11.51 -13.97 9.00
N ALA A 42 10.87 -15.09 9.36
CA ALA A 42 10.40 -15.34 10.72
C ALA A 42 11.57 -15.49 11.71
N ARG A 43 12.63 -16.22 11.33
CA ARG A 43 13.81 -16.40 12.18
C ARG A 43 14.55 -15.08 12.36
N LEU A 44 14.74 -14.32 11.28
CA LEU A 44 15.33 -12.98 11.35
C LEU A 44 14.50 -12.07 12.27
N ALA A 45 13.18 -12.04 12.09
CA ALA A 45 12.29 -11.26 12.94
C ALA A 45 12.34 -11.67 14.42
N THR A 46 12.60 -12.95 14.72
CA THR A 46 12.76 -13.42 16.10
C THR A 46 14.04 -12.87 16.72
N VAL A 47 15.16 -12.98 16.00
CA VAL A 47 16.47 -12.54 16.53
C VAL A 47 16.60 -11.01 16.60
N THR A 48 15.80 -10.28 15.84
CA THR A 48 15.75 -8.80 15.89
C THR A 48 14.57 -8.26 16.71
N GLY A 49 13.90 -9.08 17.53
CA GLY A 49 12.88 -8.63 18.47
C GLY A 49 11.53 -8.18 17.87
N LEU A 50 11.19 -8.58 16.63
CA LEU A 50 9.99 -8.14 15.91
C LEU A 50 8.74 -9.02 16.11
N THR A 51 8.87 -10.20 16.73
CA THR A 51 7.83 -11.25 16.65
C THR A 51 6.91 -11.26 17.88
N LEU A 52 5.60 -11.40 17.64
CA LEU A 52 4.59 -11.87 18.60
C LEU A 52 3.85 -13.03 17.92
N HIS A 53 3.71 -14.16 18.63
CA HIS A 53 3.35 -15.51 18.17
C HIS A 53 2.50 -15.58 16.86
N GLU A 54 2.99 -16.33 15.86
CA GLU A 54 2.39 -16.72 14.55
C GLU A 54 2.86 -15.99 13.28
N GLY A 55 3.57 -14.86 13.38
CA GLY A 55 4.11 -14.18 12.19
C GLY A 55 4.73 -12.82 12.51
N VAL A 56 5.02 -12.02 11.49
CA VAL A 56 5.44 -10.62 11.70
C VAL A 56 4.22 -9.72 11.53
N PRO A 57 3.70 -9.11 12.62
CA PRO A 57 2.45 -8.36 12.57
C PRO A 57 2.45 -7.23 11.53
N VAL A 58 1.31 -7.03 10.85
CA VAL A 58 1.13 -5.98 9.83
C VAL A 58 1.47 -4.57 10.32
N ASN A 59 1.18 -4.26 11.59
CA ASN A 59 1.49 -2.95 12.16
C ASN A 59 3.00 -2.64 12.16
N ARG A 60 3.89 -3.64 12.13
CA ARG A 60 5.35 -3.42 12.05
C ARG A 60 5.80 -2.80 10.73
N MET A 61 5.03 -3.00 9.66
CA MET A 61 5.24 -2.27 8.40
C MET A 61 4.79 -0.81 8.50
N LEU A 62 3.78 -0.53 9.33
CA LEU A 62 3.25 0.82 9.53
C LEU A 62 4.23 1.66 10.36
N ALA A 63 4.59 1.16 11.53
CA ALA A 63 5.54 1.79 12.44
C ALA A 63 6.16 0.74 13.38
N LEU A 64 7.36 1.03 13.88
CA LEU A 64 7.94 0.34 15.02
C LEU A 64 7.88 1.27 16.24
N GLU A 65 7.56 0.70 17.40
CA GLU A 65 7.69 1.42 18.68
C GLU A 65 9.15 1.81 18.91
N PRO A 66 9.45 2.95 19.58
CA PRO A 66 10.83 3.46 19.71
C PRO A 66 11.83 2.41 20.21
N ALA A 67 11.53 1.71 21.30
CA ALA A 67 12.40 0.65 21.84
C ALA A 67 12.60 -0.52 20.87
N MET A 68 11.58 -0.85 20.06
CA MET A 68 11.69 -1.89 19.03
C MET A 68 12.51 -1.40 17.84
N ALA A 69 12.38 -0.13 17.45
CA ALA A 69 13.18 0.47 16.39
C ALA A 69 14.66 0.55 16.79
N GLU A 70 14.96 0.90 18.05
CA GLU A 70 16.31 0.91 18.60
C GLU A 70 16.92 -0.49 18.63
N GLU A 71 16.19 -1.50 19.14
CA GLU A 71 16.70 -2.87 19.18
C GLU A 71 16.91 -3.44 17.77
N PHE A 72 15.95 -3.22 16.85
CA PHE A 72 16.10 -3.62 15.46
C PHE A 72 17.28 -2.91 14.80
N GLY A 73 17.41 -1.60 15.02
CA GLY A 73 18.50 -0.78 14.51
C GLY A 73 19.85 -1.26 15.02
N ARG A 74 19.98 -1.51 16.32
CA ARG A 74 21.19 -2.06 16.95
C ARG A 74 21.55 -3.44 16.37
N MET A 75 20.57 -4.32 16.19
CA MET A 75 20.80 -5.66 15.62
C MET A 75 21.17 -5.62 14.14
N THR A 76 20.66 -4.65 13.40
CA THR A 76 20.90 -4.48 11.95
C THR A 76 21.92 -3.38 11.62
N ARG A 77 22.54 -2.76 12.63
CA ARG A 77 23.48 -1.62 12.46
C ARG A 77 22.87 -0.44 11.70
N LEU A 78 21.57 -0.24 11.84
CA LEU A 78 20.84 0.91 11.30
C LEU A 78 20.56 1.92 12.42
N SER A 79 20.54 3.20 12.07
CA SER A 79 20.02 4.27 12.91
C SER A 79 18.49 4.18 13.05
N ALA A 80 17.93 4.77 14.11
CA ALA A 80 16.48 4.86 14.29
C ALA A 80 15.78 5.56 13.10
N THR A 81 16.46 6.53 12.48
CA THR A 81 15.96 7.25 11.29
C THR A 81 15.87 6.33 10.08
N GLU A 82 16.90 5.52 9.82
CA GLU A 82 16.87 4.54 8.73
C GLU A 82 15.78 3.48 8.94
N VAL A 83 15.64 2.99 10.18
CA VAL A 83 14.57 2.04 10.54
C VAL A 83 13.19 2.66 10.34
N THR A 84 12.97 3.90 10.78
CA THR A 84 11.71 4.63 10.54
C THR A 84 11.48 4.83 9.04
N GLY A 85 12.54 5.13 8.28
CA GLY A 85 12.54 5.30 6.83
C GLY A 85 12.09 4.06 6.06
N LEU A 86 12.29 2.86 6.60
CA LEU A 86 11.77 1.61 6.04
C LEU A 86 10.25 1.44 6.25
N THR A 87 9.68 2.07 7.27
CA THR A 87 8.24 1.96 7.61
C THR A 87 7.40 3.03 6.92
N LEU A 88 6.06 2.85 6.94
CA LEU A 88 5.15 3.88 6.44
C LEU A 88 5.05 5.11 7.36
N ALA A 89 5.54 5.06 8.61
CA ALA A 89 5.56 6.19 9.53
C ALA A 89 6.25 7.43 8.93
N SER A 90 7.30 7.20 8.13
CA SER A 90 7.99 8.26 7.38
C SER A 90 7.10 9.05 6.41
N LEU A 91 5.95 8.49 6.02
CA LEU A 91 4.97 9.12 5.11
C LEU A 91 3.77 9.71 5.85
N SER A 92 3.59 9.41 7.14
CA SER A 92 2.41 9.78 7.93
C SER A 92 2.14 11.29 8.00
N PRO A 93 3.16 12.17 8.15
CA PRO A 93 2.90 13.61 8.21
C PRO A 93 2.29 14.17 6.91
N LEU A 94 2.64 13.58 5.77
CA LEU A 94 2.24 14.04 4.44
C LEU A 94 1.02 13.31 3.88
N TYR A 95 0.66 12.16 4.48
CA TYR A 95 -0.47 11.34 4.06
C TYR A 95 -1.34 10.95 5.26
N PRO A 96 -2.14 11.87 5.82
CA PRO A 96 -3.02 11.61 6.96
C PRO A 96 -4.00 10.44 6.82
N PRO A 97 -4.43 10.03 5.60
CA PRO A 97 -5.21 8.79 5.45
C PRO A 97 -4.50 7.50 5.91
N LEU A 98 -3.19 7.55 6.18
CA LEU A 98 -2.43 6.51 6.87
C LEU A 98 -2.66 6.61 8.39
N ASP A 99 -3.31 5.59 8.94
CA ASP A 99 -3.46 5.41 10.39
C ASP A 99 -2.40 4.42 10.89
N LEU A 100 -1.41 4.92 11.63
CA LEU A 100 -0.33 4.09 12.20
C LEU A 100 -0.81 3.17 13.33
N ALA A 101 -1.91 3.52 14.01
CA ALA A 101 -2.52 2.71 15.05
C ALA A 101 -3.40 1.58 14.49
N PHE A 102 -3.45 1.42 13.17
CA PHE A 102 -4.28 0.41 12.52
C PHE A 102 -3.86 -1.02 12.90
N SER A 103 -4.71 -1.69 13.67
CA SER A 103 -4.51 -3.07 14.15
C SER A 103 -5.28 -4.13 13.34
N GLY A 104 -5.87 -3.76 12.20
CA GLY A 104 -6.62 -4.70 11.34
C GLY A 104 -8.02 -5.08 11.85
N ARG A 105 -8.43 -4.61 13.04
CA ARG A 105 -9.76 -4.87 13.63
C ARG A 105 -10.64 -3.62 13.61
N ARG A 106 -11.25 -3.31 12.48
CA ARG A 106 -12.42 -2.44 12.44
C ARG A 106 -13.28 -2.76 11.22
N ARG A 107 -14.35 -3.52 11.44
CA ARG A 107 -15.47 -3.67 10.50
C ARG A 107 -16.67 -2.89 11.04
N LEU A 108 -17.43 -2.32 10.12
CA LEU A 108 -18.37 -1.22 10.32
C LEU A 108 -19.61 -1.54 11.14
N ILE A 109 -20.20 -0.45 11.65
CA ILE A 109 -21.65 -0.30 11.79
C ILE A 109 -22.15 0.28 10.45
N GLN A 110 -23.10 -0.40 9.79
CA GLN A 110 -23.95 0.14 8.70
C GLN A 110 -23.25 0.71 7.44
N GLY A 111 -22.34 -0.04 6.82
CA GLY A 111 -22.08 0.10 5.37
C GLY A 111 -21.31 1.34 4.86
N VAL A 112 -20.96 2.31 5.71
CA VAL A 112 -20.13 3.46 5.31
C VAL A 112 -18.68 3.31 5.80
N PHE A 113 -17.79 2.89 4.90
CA PHE A 113 -16.35 2.65 5.17
C PHE A 113 -15.56 3.95 5.43
N VAL A 114 -15.68 4.52 6.63
CA VAL A 114 -14.96 5.77 7.00
C VAL A 114 -13.64 5.51 7.72
N LYS A 115 -13.41 4.33 8.33
CA LYS A 115 -12.24 4.07 9.21
C LYS A 115 -11.27 2.97 8.74
N GLU A 116 -11.22 2.65 7.45
CA GLU A 116 -10.15 1.79 6.92
C GLU A 116 -8.86 2.60 6.73
N ASN A 117 -7.71 2.03 7.04
CA ASN A 117 -6.42 2.63 6.72
C ASN A 117 -6.27 2.68 5.19
N TRP A 118 -6.01 3.85 4.59
CA TRP A 118 -6.01 4.00 3.13
C TRP A 118 -4.67 3.56 2.52
N VAL A 119 -4.30 2.32 2.79
CA VAL A 119 -3.05 1.64 2.41
C VAL A 119 -3.27 0.15 2.13
N PHE A 120 -2.40 -0.46 1.34
CA PHE A 120 -2.40 -1.89 1.05
C PHE A 120 -1.66 -2.68 2.14
N SER A 121 -2.35 -2.97 3.24
CA SER A 121 -1.75 -3.64 4.42
C SER A 121 -1.43 -5.12 4.21
N HIS A 122 -2.18 -5.83 3.37
CA HIS A 122 -2.12 -7.29 3.21
C HIS A 122 -1.64 -7.77 1.84
N ALA A 123 -1.23 -6.85 0.98
CA ALA A 123 -0.67 -7.13 -0.34
C ALA A 123 0.21 -5.96 -0.76
N SER A 124 1.17 -6.22 -1.63
CA SER A 124 1.97 -5.18 -2.28
C SER A 124 1.70 -5.18 -3.77
N ARG A 125 1.87 -4.00 -4.38
CA ARG A 125 2.15 -3.91 -5.80
C ARG A 125 3.66 -3.91 -6.03
N TYR A 126 4.10 -4.02 -7.26
CA TYR A 126 5.52 -4.06 -7.60
C TYR A 126 5.83 -3.55 -9.00
N CYS A 127 7.06 -3.03 -9.16
CA CYS A 127 7.68 -2.79 -10.45
C CYS A 127 8.75 -3.84 -10.68
N ARG A 128 8.70 -4.53 -11.83
CA ARG A 128 9.67 -5.60 -12.13
C ARG A 128 11.09 -5.09 -12.28
N GLN A 129 11.26 -3.92 -12.91
CA GLN A 129 12.57 -3.30 -13.11
C GLN A 129 13.19 -2.89 -11.77
N CYS A 130 12.42 -2.30 -10.84
CA CYS A 130 12.91 -2.04 -9.48
C CYS A 130 13.29 -3.32 -8.72
N LEU A 131 12.53 -4.41 -8.90
CA LEU A 131 12.85 -5.69 -8.26
C LEU A 131 14.07 -6.37 -8.87
N ALA A 132 14.33 -6.18 -10.17
CA ALA A 132 15.55 -6.68 -10.83
C ALA A 132 16.81 -5.98 -10.29
N GLY A 133 16.66 -4.77 -9.76
CA GLY A 133 17.73 -3.97 -9.18
C GLY A 133 18.46 -3.12 -10.21
N ASP A 134 19.44 -2.36 -9.73
CA ASP A 134 20.27 -1.44 -10.54
C ASP A 134 21.50 -2.10 -11.18
N GLY A 135 21.67 -3.41 -11.01
CA GLY A 135 22.81 -4.16 -11.53
C GLY A 135 24.02 -4.20 -10.58
N SER A 136 23.99 -3.56 -9.42
CA SER A 136 25.00 -3.75 -8.38
C SER A 136 25.03 -5.21 -7.89
N VAL A 137 26.20 -5.70 -7.48
CA VAL A 137 26.39 -7.09 -7.01
C VAL A 137 25.37 -7.45 -5.91
N ILE A 138 25.19 -6.55 -4.94
CA ILE A 138 24.27 -6.79 -3.82
C ILE A 138 22.80 -6.92 -4.26
N GLN A 139 22.39 -6.19 -5.30
CA GLN A 139 21.02 -6.27 -5.82
C GLN A 139 20.86 -7.41 -6.83
N GLN A 140 21.92 -7.83 -7.53
CA GLN A 140 21.90 -9.04 -8.34
C GLN A 140 21.74 -10.29 -7.45
N GLU A 141 22.43 -10.33 -6.31
CA GLU A 141 22.41 -11.48 -5.39
C GLU A 141 21.18 -11.53 -4.48
N HIS A 142 20.63 -10.37 -4.11
CA HIS A 142 19.55 -10.30 -3.11
C HIS A 142 18.31 -9.57 -3.63
N GLY A 143 18.27 -9.18 -4.89
CA GLY A 143 17.16 -8.43 -5.48
C GLY A 143 17.20 -6.93 -5.16
N GLY A 144 16.47 -6.18 -5.98
CA GLY A 144 16.26 -4.75 -5.79
C GLY A 144 15.11 -4.42 -4.82
N ALA A 145 14.76 -3.14 -4.75
CA ALA A 145 13.90 -2.60 -3.70
C ALA A 145 12.41 -2.93 -3.90
N TRP A 146 11.76 -3.37 -2.82
CA TRP A 146 10.32 -3.27 -2.67
C TRP A 146 9.95 -1.89 -2.12
N SER A 147 9.44 -0.98 -2.96
CA SER A 147 9.17 0.38 -2.50
C SER A 147 7.98 0.46 -1.53
N LYS A 148 8.13 1.21 -0.43
CA LYS A 148 7.06 1.51 0.53
C LYS A 148 5.92 2.29 -0.09
N LEU A 149 6.20 3.14 -1.09
CA LEU A 149 5.20 3.91 -1.82
C LEU A 149 4.17 3.02 -2.52
N TRP A 150 4.54 1.80 -2.91
CA TRP A 150 3.63 0.85 -3.57
C TRP A 150 2.51 0.36 -2.64
N ARG A 151 2.59 0.66 -1.34
CA ARG A 151 1.51 0.45 -0.36
C ARG A 151 0.44 1.55 -0.40
N LEU A 152 0.70 2.70 -1.02
CA LEU A 152 -0.27 3.80 -1.08
C LEU A 152 -1.16 3.69 -2.33
N PRO A 153 -2.50 3.63 -2.22
CA PRO A 153 -3.43 3.63 -3.35
C PRO A 153 -3.11 4.69 -4.40
N VAL A 154 -2.69 5.88 -3.96
CA VAL A 154 -2.32 7.03 -4.80
C VAL A 154 -1.10 6.85 -5.70
N VAL A 155 -0.32 5.79 -5.48
CA VAL A 155 0.85 5.44 -6.29
C VAL A 155 0.53 4.19 -7.11
N PHE A 156 0.09 4.31 -8.35
CA PHE A 156 -0.35 3.22 -9.23
C PHE A 156 0.61 2.87 -10.38
N ALA A 157 1.66 3.66 -10.56
CA ALA A 157 2.77 3.50 -11.48
C ALA A 157 4.10 3.62 -10.73
N CYS A 158 5.16 3.04 -11.28
CA CYS A 158 6.50 3.18 -10.75
C CYS A 158 7.02 4.60 -11.04
N PRO A 159 7.47 5.37 -10.03
CA PRO A 159 8.01 6.71 -10.26
C PRO A 159 9.33 6.68 -11.05
N LEU A 160 10.12 5.62 -10.91
CA LEU A 160 11.42 5.50 -11.60
C LEU A 160 11.28 5.05 -13.06
N HIS A 161 10.31 4.18 -13.35
CA HIS A 161 10.23 3.48 -14.64
C HIS A 161 9.02 3.87 -15.51
N GLY A 162 8.10 4.71 -14.99
CA GLY A 162 6.93 5.19 -15.75
C GLY A 162 5.95 4.09 -16.20
N GLN A 163 5.99 2.92 -15.56
CA GLN A 163 5.10 1.78 -15.87
C GLN A 163 4.05 1.61 -14.78
N LEU A 164 2.82 1.24 -15.14
CA LEU A 164 1.81 0.83 -14.16
C LEU A 164 2.34 -0.33 -13.30
N LEU A 165 2.14 -0.24 -11.99
CA LEU A 165 2.59 -1.28 -11.07
C LEU A 165 1.81 -2.57 -11.32
N ARG A 166 2.48 -3.70 -11.21
CA ARG A 166 1.84 -5.01 -11.17
C ARG A 166 1.30 -5.24 -9.77
N HIS A 167 0.18 -5.95 -9.67
CA HIS A 167 -0.45 -6.26 -8.38
C HIS A 167 -0.50 -7.75 -8.12
N ALA A 168 -0.59 -8.59 -9.16
CA ALA A 168 -0.70 -10.03 -9.08
C ALA A 168 0.56 -10.73 -9.61
N CYS A 169 0.80 -11.94 -9.11
CA CYS A 169 1.75 -12.86 -9.69
C CYS A 169 1.17 -13.43 -11.00
N PRO A 170 1.92 -13.46 -12.12
CA PRO A 170 1.41 -14.00 -13.38
C PRO A 170 1.20 -15.52 -13.36
N THR A 171 1.83 -16.25 -12.44
CA THR A 171 1.66 -17.71 -12.32
C THR A 171 0.48 -18.10 -11.43
N CYS A 172 0.42 -17.59 -10.19
CA CYS A 172 -0.64 -17.99 -9.27
C CYS A 172 -1.87 -17.07 -9.30
N GLY A 173 -1.80 -15.91 -9.97
CA GLY A 173 -2.90 -14.94 -10.07
C GLY A 173 -3.19 -14.14 -8.78
N ASP A 174 -2.67 -14.58 -7.64
CA ASP A 174 -2.86 -13.91 -6.36
C ASP A 174 -2.06 -12.60 -6.26
N PRO A 175 -2.55 -11.62 -5.47
CA PRO A 175 -1.80 -10.39 -5.18
C PRO A 175 -0.41 -10.68 -4.63
N ALA A 176 0.61 -9.91 -5.03
CA ALA A 176 1.96 -10.10 -4.50
C ALA A 176 2.00 -9.84 -2.99
N HIS A 177 2.70 -10.70 -2.25
CA HIS A 177 2.72 -10.71 -0.79
C HIS A 177 1.32 -10.77 -0.15
N SER A 178 0.39 -11.52 -0.76
CA SER A 178 -0.95 -11.72 -0.21
C SER A 178 -0.86 -12.47 1.12
N SER A 179 -1.11 -11.78 2.22
CA SER A 179 -1.09 -12.33 3.58
C SER A 179 -2.47 -12.34 4.24
N ALA A 180 -3.53 -12.14 3.44
CA ALA A 180 -4.90 -12.04 3.91
C ALA A 180 -5.28 -13.23 4.81
N GLY A 181 -5.73 -12.92 6.02
CA GLY A 181 -6.16 -13.92 7.03
C GLY A 181 -5.08 -14.44 7.97
N SER A 182 -3.81 -14.06 7.80
CA SER A 182 -2.70 -14.50 8.69
C SER A 182 -2.27 -13.47 9.73
N GLY A 183 -2.76 -12.22 9.66
CA GLY A 183 -2.27 -11.12 10.51
C GLY A 183 -0.80 -10.71 10.27
N SER A 184 -0.07 -11.46 9.43
CA SER A 184 1.33 -11.24 9.07
C SER A 184 1.48 -10.26 7.91
N MET A 185 2.58 -9.49 7.86
CA MET A 185 2.92 -8.58 6.75
C MET A 185 3.49 -9.29 5.52
N LEU A 186 3.91 -10.55 5.67
CA LEU A 186 4.48 -11.40 4.61
C LEU A 186 3.84 -12.80 4.64
N PRO A 187 3.57 -13.41 3.47
CA PRO A 187 3.20 -14.82 3.41
C PRO A 187 4.41 -15.75 3.52
N LEU A 188 4.17 -16.97 4.04
CA LEU A 188 5.18 -18.02 4.20
C LEU A 188 6.48 -17.52 4.85
N VAL A 189 6.38 -16.77 5.95
CA VAL A 189 7.52 -16.18 6.66
C VAL A 189 8.54 -17.20 7.17
N GLY A 190 8.13 -18.46 7.36
CA GLY A 190 9.04 -19.54 7.75
C GLY A 190 9.91 -20.09 6.62
N ASN A 191 9.64 -19.75 5.36
CA ASN A 191 10.44 -20.24 4.23
C ASN A 191 11.74 -19.41 4.06
N SER A 192 12.90 -20.07 4.14
CA SER A 192 14.22 -19.48 3.95
C SER A 192 14.78 -19.63 2.53
N THR A 193 14.19 -20.47 1.68
CA THR A 193 14.79 -20.86 0.39
C THR A 193 14.44 -19.93 -0.77
N LEU A 194 13.47 -19.02 -0.59
CA LEU A 194 13.01 -18.13 -1.64
C LEU A 194 13.85 -16.86 -1.75
N HIS A 195 14.23 -16.52 -2.97
CA HIS A 195 14.82 -15.22 -3.28
C HIS A 195 13.84 -14.07 -2.97
N PRO A 196 14.29 -12.88 -2.54
CA PRO A 196 13.43 -11.76 -2.15
C PRO A 196 12.46 -11.25 -3.22
N THR A 197 12.74 -11.57 -4.50
CA THR A 197 11.93 -11.19 -5.66
C THR A 197 11.05 -12.34 -6.16
N GLN A 198 11.05 -13.50 -5.50
CA GLN A 198 10.17 -14.61 -5.85
C GLN A 198 8.81 -14.50 -5.15
N CYS A 199 7.77 -14.99 -5.83
CA CYS A 199 6.42 -15.01 -5.29
C CYS A 199 6.31 -15.94 -4.08
N ARG A 200 5.98 -15.35 -2.93
CA ARG A 200 5.82 -16.07 -1.66
C ARG A 200 4.38 -16.52 -1.37
N ASN A 201 3.45 -16.34 -2.32
CA ASN A 201 2.07 -16.80 -2.15
C ASN A 201 2.04 -18.32 -2.04
N ALA A 202 1.16 -18.83 -1.17
CA ALA A 202 1.00 -20.25 -0.99
C ALA A 202 0.07 -20.82 -2.07
N VAL A 203 0.53 -21.84 -2.78
CA VAL A 203 -0.26 -22.61 -3.73
C VAL A 203 -0.42 -24.03 -3.21
N VAL A 204 -1.57 -24.64 -3.47
CA VAL A 204 -1.81 -26.06 -3.17
C VAL A 204 -1.56 -26.84 -4.45
N ALA A 205 -0.58 -27.74 -4.44
CA ALA A 205 -0.29 -28.64 -5.54
C ALA A 205 -0.21 -30.06 -4.98
N ALA A 206 -0.99 -30.98 -5.55
CA ALA A 206 -1.09 -32.37 -5.06
C ALA A 206 -1.37 -32.49 -3.55
N GLY A 207 -2.25 -31.63 -3.02
CA GLY A 207 -2.60 -31.60 -1.59
C GLY A 207 -1.56 -30.95 -0.67
N VAL A 208 -0.36 -30.64 -1.17
CA VAL A 208 0.72 -30.03 -0.38
C VAL A 208 0.74 -28.51 -0.59
N ARG A 209 0.81 -27.77 0.52
CA ARG A 209 0.96 -26.31 0.51
C ARG A 209 2.43 -25.95 0.29
N ARG A 210 2.74 -25.28 -0.81
CA ARG A 210 4.10 -24.82 -1.14
C ARG A 210 4.10 -23.36 -1.60
N ALA A 211 5.27 -22.75 -1.69
CA ALA A 211 5.42 -21.42 -2.27
C ALA A 211 5.23 -21.46 -3.79
N CYS A 212 4.67 -20.39 -4.36
CA CYS A 212 4.56 -20.21 -5.80
C CYS A 212 5.93 -20.12 -6.49
N GLY A 213 6.89 -19.41 -5.89
CA GLY A 213 8.28 -19.36 -6.35
C GLY A 213 8.53 -18.59 -7.66
N HIS A 214 7.50 -18.10 -8.34
CA HIS A 214 7.66 -17.38 -9.61
C HIS A 214 8.52 -16.11 -9.44
N GLN A 215 9.49 -15.89 -10.33
CA GLN A 215 10.40 -14.76 -10.28
C GLN A 215 9.70 -13.47 -10.74
N LEU A 216 9.35 -12.58 -9.80
CA LEU A 216 8.57 -11.37 -10.07
C LEU A 216 9.38 -10.28 -10.79
N ALA A 217 10.71 -10.37 -10.75
CA ALA A 217 11.62 -9.46 -11.44
C ALA A 217 11.76 -9.76 -12.95
N GLN A 218 11.20 -10.87 -13.45
CA GLN A 218 11.35 -11.25 -14.86
C GLN A 218 10.80 -10.18 -15.81
N PRO A 219 11.58 -9.74 -16.82
CA PRO A 219 11.11 -8.78 -17.81
C PRO A 219 9.94 -9.36 -18.60
N GLU A 220 8.98 -8.51 -18.97
CA GLU A 220 7.92 -8.91 -19.88
C GLU A 220 8.33 -8.56 -21.31
N LEU A 221 8.22 -9.51 -22.24
CA LEU A 221 8.50 -9.29 -23.66
C LEU A 221 7.47 -8.37 -24.34
N ARG A 222 6.36 -8.04 -23.66
CA ARG A 222 5.29 -7.19 -24.20
C ARG A 222 5.23 -5.85 -23.46
N THR A 223 5.78 -4.82 -24.09
CA THR A 223 5.44 -3.43 -23.79
C THR A 223 4.12 -3.07 -24.46
N LEU A 224 3.15 -2.61 -23.67
CA LEU A 224 1.95 -1.97 -24.25
C LEU A 224 2.37 -0.63 -24.86
N PRO A 225 1.89 -0.28 -26.06
CA PRO A 225 2.19 1.00 -26.68
C PRO A 225 1.75 2.15 -25.77
N PRO A 226 2.41 3.32 -25.86
CA PRO A 226 1.94 4.53 -25.22
C PRO A 226 0.47 4.79 -25.62
N SER A 227 -0.34 5.21 -24.66
CA SER A 227 -1.69 5.72 -24.94
C SER A 227 -1.85 7.05 -24.22
N ASP A 228 -2.61 7.98 -24.78
CA ASP A 228 -2.85 9.31 -24.16
C ASP A 228 -3.39 9.16 -22.73
N GLU A 229 -4.26 8.17 -22.54
CA GLU A 229 -4.80 7.83 -21.23
C GLU A 229 -3.70 7.39 -20.25
N ARG A 230 -2.73 6.58 -20.69
CA ARG A 230 -1.61 6.17 -19.82
C ARG A 230 -0.79 7.39 -19.41
N GLU A 231 -0.55 8.30 -20.34
CA GLU A 231 0.22 9.52 -20.07
C GLU A 231 -0.51 10.44 -19.08
N ASP A 232 -1.83 10.62 -19.22
CA ASP A 232 -2.66 11.36 -18.27
C ASP A 232 -2.56 10.80 -16.84
N LEU A 233 -2.58 9.47 -16.74
CA LEU A 233 -2.45 8.78 -15.45
C LEU A 233 -1.06 9.01 -14.85
N LEU A 234 0.01 8.95 -15.65
CA LEU A 234 1.37 9.22 -15.19
C LEU A 234 1.52 10.67 -14.73
N ARG A 235 1.01 11.65 -15.50
CA ARG A 235 0.98 13.07 -15.11
C ARG A 235 0.26 13.29 -13.79
N LEU A 236 -0.91 12.68 -13.60
CA LEU A 236 -1.62 12.74 -12.34
C LEU A 236 -0.76 12.20 -11.19
N GLN A 237 -0.15 11.03 -11.38
CA GLN A 237 0.67 10.44 -10.32
C GLN A 237 1.84 11.34 -9.96
N SER A 238 2.57 11.86 -10.95
CA SER A 238 3.72 12.73 -10.71
C SER A 238 3.33 13.94 -9.86
N ARG A 239 2.14 14.52 -10.09
CA ARG A 239 1.59 15.55 -9.22
C ARG A 239 1.32 15.05 -7.79
N LEU A 240 0.67 13.90 -7.63
CA LEU A 240 0.39 13.33 -6.31
C LEU A 240 1.68 13.02 -5.53
N LEU A 241 2.71 12.52 -6.22
CA LEU A 241 4.02 12.29 -5.62
C LEU A 241 4.71 13.59 -5.19
N GLY A 242 4.57 14.66 -5.98
CA GLY A 242 5.05 15.99 -5.59
C GLY A 242 4.44 16.50 -4.27
N LEU A 243 3.19 16.12 -3.98
CA LEU A 243 2.51 16.44 -2.71
C LEU A 243 2.94 15.52 -1.54
N LEU A 244 3.60 14.40 -1.81
CA LEU A 244 4.11 13.45 -0.81
C LEU A 244 5.57 13.70 -0.43
N ARG A 245 6.19 14.76 -0.96
CA ARG A 245 7.57 15.12 -0.64
C ARG A 245 7.62 16.18 0.45
N SER A 246 8.56 16.04 1.38
CA SER A 246 8.75 17.01 2.47
C SER A 246 9.27 18.37 1.99
N ASP A 247 9.96 18.40 0.84
CA ASP A 247 10.38 19.62 0.12
C ASP A 247 9.36 20.05 -0.95
N GLY A 248 8.16 19.48 -0.89
CA GLY A 248 7.09 19.71 -1.87
C GLY A 248 6.39 21.06 -1.67
N GLN A 249 5.30 21.25 -2.42
CA GLN A 249 4.49 22.47 -2.32
C GLN A 249 3.82 22.57 -0.95
N GLU A 250 3.94 23.73 -0.29
CA GLU A 250 3.26 23.99 0.99
C GLU A 250 1.74 24.18 0.82
N ALA A 251 1.32 24.57 -0.38
CA ALA A 251 -0.08 24.84 -0.73
C ALA A 251 -0.48 24.20 -2.06
N VAL A 252 -1.74 23.73 -2.12
CA VAL A 252 -2.38 23.16 -3.31
C VAL A 252 -3.85 23.57 -3.36
N VAL A 253 -4.39 23.79 -4.55
CA VAL A 253 -5.82 24.07 -4.70
C VAL A 253 -6.62 22.76 -4.70
N CYS A 254 -7.61 22.69 -3.81
CA CYS A 254 -8.63 21.65 -3.73
C CYS A 254 -10.02 22.30 -3.70
N PHE A 255 -10.88 21.97 -4.65
CA PHE A 255 -12.23 22.55 -4.82
C PHE A 255 -12.24 24.08 -4.90
N GLY A 256 -11.26 24.65 -5.60
CA GLY A 256 -11.13 26.11 -5.75
C GLY A 256 -10.68 26.84 -4.48
N ARG A 257 -10.31 26.12 -3.41
CA ARG A 257 -9.73 26.70 -2.19
C ARG A 257 -8.30 26.24 -2.02
N GLU A 258 -7.46 27.14 -1.55
CA GLU A 258 -6.10 26.80 -1.15
C GLU A 258 -6.11 25.90 0.09
N THR A 259 -5.29 24.86 0.10
CA THR A 259 -5.22 23.88 1.18
C THR A 259 -3.82 23.26 1.28
N THR A 260 -3.56 22.51 2.35
CA THR A 260 -2.29 21.81 2.53
C THR A 260 -2.29 20.45 1.78
N PRO A 261 -1.12 19.92 1.39
CA PRO A 261 -1.01 18.57 0.81
C PRO A 261 -1.67 17.47 1.65
N ALA A 262 -1.48 17.55 2.97
CA ALA A 262 -2.08 16.64 3.94
C ALA A 262 -3.62 16.65 3.83
N ARG A 263 -4.22 17.84 3.77
CA ARG A 263 -5.68 17.99 3.61
C ARG A 263 -6.16 17.53 2.23
N TYR A 264 -5.38 17.79 1.18
CA TYR A 264 -5.67 17.30 -0.17
C TYR A 264 -5.88 15.78 -0.22
N PHE A 265 -5.04 15.00 0.48
CA PHE A 265 -5.21 13.54 0.53
C PHE A 265 -6.43 13.08 1.32
N VAL A 266 -6.82 13.82 2.37
CA VAL A 266 -8.08 13.57 3.10
C VAL A 266 -9.28 13.82 2.18
N ASP A 267 -9.31 14.97 1.50
CA ASP A 267 -10.38 15.31 0.58
C ASP A 267 -10.46 14.32 -0.59
N LEU A 268 -9.30 13.89 -1.12
CA LEU A 268 -9.20 12.88 -2.17
C LEU A 268 -9.80 11.54 -1.74
N ARG A 269 -9.56 11.11 -0.50
CA ARG A 269 -10.16 9.92 0.09
C ARG A 269 -11.68 10.06 0.26
N ILE A 270 -12.14 11.20 0.77
CA ILE A 270 -13.57 11.48 0.96
C ILE A 270 -14.29 11.45 -0.39
N LEU A 271 -13.77 12.17 -1.38
CA LEU A 271 -14.29 12.16 -2.75
C LEU A 271 -14.36 10.77 -3.35
N THR A 272 -13.29 10.01 -3.15
CA THR A 272 -13.23 8.60 -3.51
C THR A 272 -14.45 7.91 -2.91
N CYS A 273 -14.65 7.92 -1.59
CA CYS A 273 -15.82 7.30 -0.94
C CYS A 273 -17.17 7.78 -1.49
N VAL A 274 -17.35 9.10 -1.67
CA VAL A 274 -18.60 9.68 -2.22
C VAL A 274 -18.90 9.14 -3.62
N ILE A 275 -17.91 9.05 -4.51
CA ILE A 275 -18.09 8.48 -5.87
C ILE A 275 -18.59 7.03 -5.80
N VAL A 276 -18.10 6.23 -4.85
CA VAL A 276 -18.53 4.83 -4.71
C VAL A 276 -19.91 4.72 -4.08
N ALA A 277 -20.20 5.52 -3.04
CA ALA A 277 -21.48 5.50 -2.35
C ALA A 277 -22.63 6.00 -3.24
N SER A 278 -22.36 6.97 -4.11
CA SER A 278 -23.32 7.53 -5.06
C SER A 278 -23.41 6.74 -6.37
N TRP A 279 -22.62 5.67 -6.56
CA TRP A 279 -22.62 4.94 -7.83
C TRP A 279 -23.95 4.17 -8.01
N PRO A 280 -24.63 4.23 -9.17
CA PRO A 280 -24.19 4.76 -10.47
C PRO A 280 -24.51 6.24 -10.76
N ALA A 281 -25.09 7.00 -9.84
CA ALA A 281 -25.49 8.39 -10.09
C ALA A 281 -24.32 9.30 -10.51
N GLY A 282 -23.09 9.02 -10.07
CA GLY A 282 -21.87 9.75 -10.47
C GLY A 282 -21.18 9.24 -11.76
N ARG A 283 -21.87 8.49 -12.63
CA ARG A 283 -21.30 8.00 -13.90
C ARG A 283 -20.84 9.12 -14.81
N ASP A 284 -21.58 10.22 -14.85
CA ASP A 284 -21.30 11.44 -15.62
C ASP A 284 -19.95 12.08 -15.26
N LEU A 285 -19.45 11.84 -14.04
CA LEU A 285 -18.13 12.33 -13.61
C LEU A 285 -16.97 11.57 -14.29
N THR A 286 -17.24 10.41 -14.91
CA THR A 286 -16.24 9.61 -15.61
C THR A 286 -16.02 10.07 -17.03
N GLN A 287 -14.74 10.11 -17.43
CA GLN A 287 -14.33 10.60 -18.75
C GLN A 287 -14.42 9.55 -19.85
N THR A 288 -14.45 8.26 -19.49
CA THR A 288 -14.44 7.16 -20.46
C THR A 288 -15.28 5.99 -19.98
N SER A 289 -15.90 5.28 -20.93
CA SER A 289 -16.63 4.02 -20.64
C SER A 289 -15.75 2.95 -19.99
N ALA A 290 -14.44 3.00 -20.21
CA ALA A 290 -13.48 2.13 -19.54
C ALA A 290 -13.31 2.47 -18.04
N CYS A 291 -13.39 3.75 -17.65
CA CYS A 291 -13.42 4.16 -16.25
C CYS A 291 -14.69 3.67 -15.56
N GLU A 292 -15.85 3.86 -16.20
CA GLU A 292 -17.14 3.38 -15.69
C GLU A 292 -17.11 1.89 -15.39
N ARG A 293 -16.66 1.06 -16.35
CA ARG A 293 -16.58 -0.39 -16.17
C ARG A 293 -15.69 -0.80 -14.99
N LEU A 294 -14.66 -0.02 -14.69
CA LEU A 294 -13.76 -0.29 -13.56
C LEU A 294 -14.38 0.10 -12.23
N VAL A 295 -15.11 1.22 -12.16
CA VAL A 295 -15.88 1.62 -10.96
C VAL A 295 -17.05 0.66 -10.75
N ASP A 296 -17.78 0.30 -11.80
CA ASP A 296 -18.84 -0.73 -11.78
C ASP A 296 -18.35 -2.04 -11.18
N ARG A 297 -17.22 -2.55 -11.68
CA ARG A 297 -16.64 -3.79 -11.18
C ARG A 297 -16.25 -3.67 -9.72
N HIS A 298 -15.73 -2.52 -9.30
CA HIS A 298 -15.34 -2.28 -7.91
C HIS A 298 -16.55 -2.23 -6.99
N VAL A 299 -17.58 -1.46 -7.34
CA VAL A 299 -18.82 -1.34 -6.56
C VAL A 299 -19.52 -2.70 -6.45
N ARG A 300 -19.64 -3.45 -7.57
CA ARG A 300 -20.22 -4.81 -7.54
C ARG A 300 -19.47 -5.73 -6.59
N ARG A 301 -18.14 -5.71 -6.58
CA ARG A 301 -17.33 -6.51 -5.64
C ARG A 301 -17.60 -6.15 -4.19
N LEU A 302 -17.73 -4.86 -3.89
CA LEU A 302 -18.08 -4.41 -2.54
C LEU A 302 -19.48 -4.88 -2.12
N SER A 303 -20.45 -4.86 -3.04
CA SER A 303 -21.81 -5.33 -2.76
C SER A 303 -21.89 -6.85 -2.57
N THR A 304 -21.15 -7.64 -3.36
CA THR A 304 -21.16 -9.12 -3.26
C THR A 304 -20.50 -9.66 -1.99
N ASP A 305 -19.67 -8.87 -1.32
CA ASP A 305 -19.03 -9.24 -0.04
C ASP A 305 -19.96 -9.09 1.19
N THR A 306 -21.27 -8.88 0.97
CA THR A 306 -22.32 -8.90 2.01
C THR A 306 -23.37 -9.94 1.60
N PRO A 307 -23.42 -11.16 2.22
CA PRO A 307 -23.96 -11.34 3.58
C PRO A 307 -23.24 -12.39 4.49
N VAL A 308 -23.31 -12.13 5.81
CA VAL A 308 -23.43 -13.03 6.98
C VAL A 308 -22.61 -14.36 7.05
N TRP A 309 -21.68 -14.39 8.03
CA TRP A 309 -21.11 -15.54 8.80
C TRP A 309 -20.26 -16.67 8.18
N ARG A 310 -19.75 -16.63 6.95
CA ARG A 310 -18.65 -17.55 6.57
C ARG A 310 -17.37 -16.82 6.17
N VAL A 311 -16.47 -16.67 7.12
CA VAL A 311 -15.12 -16.11 6.93
C VAL A 311 -14.29 -17.05 6.07
N ARG A 312 -14.44 -16.93 4.76
CA ARG A 312 -13.40 -17.27 3.79
C ARG A 312 -13.39 -16.21 2.69
N ARG A 313 -12.24 -15.53 2.65
CA ARG A 313 -11.60 -14.95 1.46
C ARG A 313 -12.15 -13.63 0.93
N GLN A 314 -11.17 -12.81 0.55
CA GLN A 314 -11.26 -11.63 -0.30
C GLN A 314 -12.02 -10.44 0.29
N MET A 315 -11.34 -9.67 1.14
CA MET A 315 -11.32 -8.24 0.83
C MET A 315 -10.42 -8.09 -0.40
N SER A 316 -11.00 -7.71 -1.53
CA SER A 316 -10.26 -7.24 -2.70
C SER A 316 -10.13 -5.71 -2.64
N PRO A 317 -9.13 -5.13 -1.93
CA PRO A 317 -8.94 -3.70 -1.95
C PRO A 317 -8.34 -3.32 -3.30
N MET A 318 -9.12 -2.67 -4.19
CA MET A 318 -8.61 -1.89 -5.33
C MET A 318 -7.43 -2.51 -6.11
N LEU A 319 -7.44 -3.84 -6.31
CA LEU A 319 -6.23 -4.57 -6.71
C LEU A 319 -5.78 -4.25 -8.13
N ALA A 320 -6.66 -3.78 -9.02
CA ALA A 320 -6.23 -3.37 -10.35
C ALA A 320 -5.67 -1.94 -10.33
N SER A 321 -4.38 -1.80 -10.66
CA SER A 321 -3.70 -0.50 -10.88
C SER A 321 -4.47 0.42 -11.82
N ARG A 322 -5.32 -0.10 -12.72
CA ARG A 322 -6.21 0.68 -13.59
C ARG A 322 -7.42 1.32 -12.86
N THR A 323 -7.97 0.68 -11.83
CA THR A 323 -9.19 1.14 -11.12
C THR A 323 -8.90 2.26 -10.10
N ALA A 324 -7.81 2.14 -9.34
CA ALA A 324 -7.39 3.18 -8.38
C ALA A 324 -6.98 4.47 -9.10
N CYS A 325 -6.26 4.30 -10.21
CA CYS A 325 -5.67 5.34 -11.04
C CYS A 325 -6.72 6.26 -11.70
N ARG A 326 -7.80 5.69 -12.23
CA ARG A 326 -8.86 6.45 -12.91
C ARG A 326 -9.77 7.21 -11.94
N ARG A 327 -10.01 6.69 -10.73
CA ARG A 327 -10.76 7.39 -9.67
C ARG A 327 -10.04 8.67 -9.25
N MET A 328 -8.71 8.65 -9.21
CA MET A 328 -7.91 9.83 -8.85
C MET A 328 -7.84 10.89 -9.96
N VAL A 329 -7.98 10.51 -11.24
CA VAL A 329 -8.09 11.48 -12.34
C VAL A 329 -9.41 12.25 -12.25
N MET A 330 -10.50 11.58 -11.84
CA MET A 330 -11.80 12.24 -11.65
C MET A 330 -11.76 13.24 -10.50
N THR A 331 -11.27 12.81 -9.34
CA THR A 331 -11.17 13.67 -8.15
C THR A 331 -10.14 14.79 -8.32
N GLY A 332 -9.04 14.52 -9.02
CA GLY A 332 -7.99 15.49 -9.31
C GLY A 332 -8.43 16.62 -10.27
N LYS A 333 -9.40 16.36 -11.16
CA LYS A 333 -10.01 17.37 -12.04
C LYS A 333 -11.18 18.10 -11.36
N LEU A 334 -12.03 17.41 -10.60
CA LEU A 334 -13.10 18.06 -9.81
C LEU A 334 -12.55 19.00 -8.73
N ALA A 335 -11.41 18.66 -8.12
CA ALA A 335 -10.70 19.52 -7.20
C ALA A 335 -10.07 20.77 -7.87
N ARG A 336 -10.01 20.84 -9.21
CA ARG A 336 -9.40 21.95 -9.98
C ARG A 336 -10.41 22.94 -10.55
N THR A 337 -11.68 22.57 -10.70
CA THR A 337 -12.67 23.45 -11.34
C THR A 337 -13.28 24.42 -10.34
N PRO A 338 -13.06 25.75 -10.46
CA PRO A 338 -13.92 26.73 -9.84
C PRO A 338 -15.22 26.77 -10.66
N ARG A 339 -16.23 25.99 -10.27
CA ARG A 339 -17.57 26.25 -10.80
C ARG A 339 -18.09 27.49 -10.07
N SER A 340 -18.16 28.61 -10.80
CA SER A 340 -18.90 29.81 -10.41
C SER A 340 -20.36 29.42 -10.18
N TRP A 341 -20.73 29.24 -8.92
CA TRP A 341 -22.13 29.23 -8.50
C TRP A 341 -22.61 30.68 -8.47
N ALA A 342 -22.92 31.24 -9.63
CA ALA A 342 -23.58 32.53 -9.72
C ALA A 342 -24.54 32.55 -10.91
N GLY A 343 -25.83 32.71 -10.60
CA GLY A 343 -26.87 33.12 -11.52
C GLY A 343 -27.49 31.99 -12.35
N HIS A 344 -28.66 31.54 -11.96
CA HIS A 344 -29.91 31.84 -12.66
C HIS A 344 -31.08 31.47 -11.73
N SER A 345 -31.67 32.50 -11.14
CA SER A 345 -32.92 32.42 -10.40
C SER A 345 -34.09 32.42 -11.37
N SER A 346 -34.99 31.44 -11.29
CA SER A 346 -36.44 31.70 -11.21
C SER A 346 -37.24 30.40 -11.01
N ARG A 347 -37.98 30.38 -9.88
CA ARG A 347 -39.35 29.85 -9.65
C ARG A 347 -39.61 28.40 -10.11
N THR A 348 -39.93 27.42 -9.27
CA THR A 348 -40.88 27.39 -8.15
C THR A 348 -40.56 26.21 -7.21
N ALA A 349 -40.70 26.41 -5.90
CA ALA A 349 -40.80 25.34 -4.90
C ALA A 349 -42.28 24.94 -4.70
N PRO A 350 -42.59 23.77 -4.09
CA PRO A 350 -42.51 23.72 -2.63
C PRO A 350 -41.89 22.43 -2.04
N MET A 351 -41.27 22.61 -0.86
CA MET A 351 -41.32 21.77 0.36
C MET A 351 -41.11 20.25 0.25
N ALA A 352 -40.31 19.55 1.06
CA ALA A 352 -39.73 19.84 2.37
C ALA A 352 -38.62 18.81 2.70
N ALA A 353 -37.92 19.10 3.80
CA ALA A 353 -37.13 18.22 4.67
C ALA A 353 -35.64 18.60 4.75
N SER A 354 -35.44 19.64 5.55
CA SER A 354 -34.20 20.00 6.24
C SER A 354 -33.53 18.79 6.90
N ILE A 355 -32.22 18.63 6.71
CA ILE A 355 -31.33 18.09 7.73
C ILE A 355 -30.09 18.97 7.80
N CYS A 356 -29.96 19.62 8.95
CA CYS A 356 -28.87 20.49 9.39
C CYS A 356 -27.56 19.69 9.51
N TRP A 357 -26.46 20.22 8.99
CA TRP A 357 -25.12 19.64 9.12
C TRP A 357 -24.33 20.38 10.21
N ILE A 358 -23.75 19.60 11.13
CA ILE A 358 -22.58 19.95 11.96
C ILE A 358 -21.38 19.23 11.38
#